data_AF-A0A938B7S9-F1
#
_entry.id   AF-A0A938B7S9-F1
#
_cell.length_a   1.000
_cell.length_b   1.000
_cell.length_c   1.000
_cell.angle_alpha   90.00
_cell.angle_beta   90.00
_cell.angle_gamma   90.00
#
_symmetry.space_group_name_H-M   'P 1'
#
loop_
_entity.id
_entity.type
_entity.pdbx_description
1 polymer ?
#
loop_
_entity_poly.entity_id
_entity_poly.type
_entity_poly.pdbx_seq_one_letter_code
_entity_poly.pdbx_strand_id
1 'polypeptide(L)'
;MNWDFITKIFQGSVNIERTYKSCDKALDVLKNYKKNPAAFTGEKKADMDDVVKEAEDMAKKILSFKGEKNWPGVFREMHKNLATMYLEMGRYDDAREQCNQMSAYGEVGRMDSDDIRQKINDRESGKKEQAA
;
A
#
# COMPACT_ATOMS: atom_id res chain seq x y z
N MET A 1 -6.77 15.08 4.35
CA MET A 1 -7.58 14.35 3.37
C MET A 1 -9.03 14.70 3.62
N ASN A 2 -9.79 15.18 2.63
CA ASN A 2 -11.20 15.53 2.82
C ASN A 2 -12.04 14.26 2.67
N TRP A 3 -12.55 13.72 3.79
CA TRP A 3 -13.22 12.42 3.88
C TRP A 3 -14.60 12.40 3.18
N ASP A 4 -15.18 13.57 2.93
CA ASP A 4 -16.51 13.74 2.35
C ASP A 4 -16.66 13.24 0.90
N PHE A 5 -15.55 13.06 0.18
CA PHE A 5 -15.57 12.53 -1.19
C PHE A 5 -15.58 10.99 -1.24
N ILE A 6 -14.95 10.32 -0.26
CA ILE A 6 -14.82 8.85 -0.22
C ILE A 6 -16.09 8.20 0.34
N THR A 7 -16.76 8.85 1.29
CA THR A 7 -17.96 8.34 1.97
C THR A 7 -19.17 8.15 1.05
N LYS A 8 -19.17 8.77 -0.14
CA LYS A 8 -20.30 8.74 -1.09
C LYS A 8 -20.27 7.57 -2.09
N ILE A 9 -19.20 6.77 -2.12
CA ILE A 9 -19.06 5.64 -3.05
C ILE A 9 -19.30 4.33 -2.30
N PHE A 10 -20.57 4.04 -2.02
CA PHE A 10 -21.03 2.73 -1.57
C PHE A 10 -21.82 2.07 -2.71
N GLN A 11 -21.26 1.02 -3.32
CA GLN A 11 -21.91 0.26 -4.40
C GLN A 11 -21.70 -1.24 -4.18
N GLY A 12 -22.63 -1.88 -3.44
CA GLY A 12 -22.63 -3.33 -3.22
C GLY A 12 -21.44 -3.84 -2.39
N SER A 13 -20.75 -4.86 -2.88
CA SER A 13 -19.69 -5.62 -2.19
C SER A 13 -18.36 -4.88 -1.98
N VAL A 14 -18.27 -3.60 -2.34
CA VAL A 14 -17.05 -2.79 -2.28
C VAL A 14 -17.30 -1.60 -1.36
N ASN A 15 -16.52 -1.52 -0.28
CA ASN A 15 -16.55 -0.43 0.67
C ASN A 15 -15.17 0.27 0.64
N ILE A 16 -15.12 1.43 -0.02
CA ILE A 16 -13.88 2.18 -0.23
C ILE A 16 -13.32 2.68 1.11
N GLU A 17 -14.18 3.22 1.98
CA GLU A 17 -13.77 3.68 3.32
C GLU A 17 -13.18 2.53 4.16
N ARG A 18 -13.84 1.36 4.16
CA ARG A 18 -13.32 0.17 4.84
C ARG A 18 -11.97 -0.27 4.26
N THR A 19 -11.79 -0.15 2.94
CA THR A 19 -10.52 -0.49 2.28
C THR A 19 -9.40 0.44 2.74
N TYR A 20 -9.64 1.75 2.82
CA TYR A 20 -8.66 2.69 3.38
C TYR A 20 -8.32 2.36 4.84
N LYS A 21 -9.33 2.12 5.68
CA LYS A 21 -9.11 1.72 7.08
C LYS A 21 -8.28 0.44 7.21
N SER A 22 -8.52 -0.54 6.31
CA SER A 22 -7.74 -1.77 6.26
C SER A 22 -6.29 -1.50 5.86
N CYS A 23 -6.06 -0.67 4.83
CA CYS A 23 -4.72 -0.25 4.42
C CYS A 23 -3.98 0.50 5.53
N ASP A 24 -4.64 1.44 6.22
CA ASP A 24 -4.05 2.19 7.33
C ASP A 24 -3.63 1.24 8.47
N LYS A 25 -4.50 0.30 8.84
CA LYS A 25 -4.21 -0.71 9.86
C LYS A 25 -3.03 -1.60 9.45
N ALA A 26 -2.98 -2.05 8.19
CA ALA A 26 -1.88 -2.85 7.66
C ALA A 26 -0.55 -2.08 7.67
N LEU A 27 -0.56 -0.81 7.28
CA LEU A 27 0.64 0.04 7.31
C LEU A 27 1.12 0.28 8.75
N ASP A 28 0.21 0.50 9.70
CA ASP A 28 0.57 0.69 11.09
C ASP A 28 1.17 -0.56 11.72
N VAL A 29 0.59 -1.73 11.47
CA VAL A 29 1.14 -2.99 11.98
C VAL A 29 2.50 -3.32 11.34
N LEU A 30 2.67 -3.08 10.04
CA LEU A 30 3.96 -3.26 9.35
C LEU A 30 5.05 -2.32 9.89
N LYS A 31 4.71 -1.06 10.16
CA LYS A 31 5.65 -0.10 10.80
C LYS A 31 6.04 -0.57 12.19
N ASN A 32 5.09 -1.09 12.98
CA ASN A 32 5.36 -1.61 14.32
C ASN A 32 6.24 -2.87 14.26
N TYR A 33 5.96 -3.78 13.33
CA TYR A 33 6.80 -4.94 13.07
C TYR A 33 8.24 -4.55 12.72
N LYS A 34 8.42 -3.60 11.81
CA LYS A 34 9.76 -3.11 11.43
C LYS A 34 10.53 -2.53 12.62
N LYS A 35 9.86 -1.86 13.57
CA LYS A 35 10.49 -1.30 14.77
C LYS A 35 10.90 -2.38 15.79
N ASN A 36 10.10 -3.45 15.91
CA ASN A 36 10.37 -4.53 16.85
C ASN A 36 9.89 -5.88 16.32
N PRO A 37 10.66 -6.54 15.42
CA PRO A 37 10.25 -7.82 14.83
C PRO A 37 10.09 -8.93 15.87
N ALA A 38 10.91 -8.91 16.93
CA ALA A 38 10.90 -9.92 17.99
C ALA A 38 9.58 -9.92 18.80
N ALA A 39 8.81 -8.83 18.76
CA ALA A 39 7.49 -8.75 19.40
C ALA A 39 6.35 -9.34 18.57
N PHE A 40 6.63 -9.84 17.36
CA PHE A 40 5.66 -10.47 16.46
C PHE A 40 6.09 -11.91 16.19
N THR A 41 5.69 -12.82 17.07
CA THR A 41 5.96 -14.25 16.99
C THR A 41 4.65 -15.04 17.14
N GLY A 42 4.64 -16.29 16.66
CA GLY A 42 3.48 -17.17 16.76
C GLY A 42 2.21 -16.55 16.18
N GLU A 43 1.12 -16.63 16.93
CA GLU A 43 -0.20 -16.11 16.58
C GLU A 43 -0.17 -14.63 16.20
N LYS A 44 0.57 -13.79 16.93
CA LYS A 44 0.64 -12.35 16.63
C LYS A 44 1.29 -12.04 15.28
N LYS A 45 2.19 -12.91 14.81
CA LYS A 45 2.75 -12.78 13.46
C LYS A 45 1.74 -13.21 12.40
N ALA A 46 0.99 -14.28 12.66
CA ALA A 46 -0.08 -14.76 11.78
C ALA A 46 -1.19 -13.70 11.65
N ASP A 47 -1.66 -13.12 12.75
CA ASP A 47 -2.66 -12.05 12.77
C ASP A 47 -2.21 -10.84 11.96
N MET A 48 -0.94 -10.47 12.06
CA MET A 48 -0.37 -9.39 11.25
C MET A 48 -0.43 -9.73 9.76
N ASP A 49 -0.04 -10.96 9.39
CA ASP A 49 -0.02 -11.40 7.99
C ASP A 49 -1.45 -11.43 7.41
N ASP A 50 -2.43 -11.86 8.20
CA ASP A 50 -3.84 -11.82 7.81
C ASP A 50 -4.37 -10.40 7.61
N VAL A 51 -4.00 -9.46 8.51
CA VAL A 51 -4.37 -8.04 8.36
C VAL A 51 -3.77 -7.44 7.09
N VAL A 52 -2.50 -7.73 6.80
CA VAL A 52 -1.82 -7.24 5.59
C VAL A 52 -2.45 -7.85 4.34
N LYS A 53 -2.74 -9.16 4.37
CA LYS A 53 -3.39 -9.86 3.26
C LYS A 53 -4.80 -9.34 2.98
N GLU A 54 -5.62 -9.10 4.01
CA GLU A 54 -6.95 -8.51 3.84
C GLU A 54 -6.85 -7.14 3.16
N ALA A 55 -5.94 -6.27 3.62
CA ALA A 55 -5.73 -4.96 3.03
C ALA A 55 -5.28 -5.03 1.56
N GLU A 56 -4.34 -5.93 1.23
CA GLU A 56 -3.92 -6.17 -0.16
C GLU A 56 -5.08 -6.61 -1.05
N ASP A 57 -5.85 -7.60 -0.59
CA ASP A 57 -6.95 -8.18 -1.38
C ASP A 57 -8.08 -7.16 -1.59
N MET A 58 -8.39 -6.34 -0.58
CA MET A 58 -9.37 -5.26 -0.71
C MET A 58 -8.89 -4.17 -1.68
N ALA A 59 -7.63 -3.74 -1.59
CA ALA A 59 -7.07 -2.73 -2.50
C ALA A 59 -7.05 -3.24 -3.95
N LYS A 60 -6.62 -4.49 -4.17
CA LYS A 60 -6.65 -5.15 -5.49
C LYS A 60 -8.07 -5.29 -6.01
N LYS A 61 -9.05 -5.56 -5.14
CA LYS A 61 -10.47 -5.62 -5.53
C LYS A 61 -10.98 -4.27 -6.00
N ILE A 62 -10.59 -3.15 -5.38
CA ILE A 62 -10.93 -1.82 -5.90
C ILE A 62 -10.29 -1.60 -7.27
N LEU A 63 -9.02 -1.95 -7.43
CA LEU A 63 -8.30 -1.80 -8.70
C LEU A 63 -8.89 -2.65 -9.84
N SER A 64 -9.57 -3.77 -9.53
CA SER A 64 -10.23 -4.58 -10.56
C SER A 64 -11.38 -3.87 -11.27
N PHE A 65 -11.87 -2.74 -10.74
CA PHE A 65 -12.89 -1.91 -11.39
C PHE A 65 -12.31 -0.86 -12.35
N LYS A 66 -10.98 -0.83 -12.54
CA LYS A 66 -10.33 0.05 -13.52
C LYS A 66 -10.82 -0.30 -14.93
N GLY A 67 -11.34 0.69 -15.64
CA GLY A 67 -11.99 0.52 -16.96
C GLY A 67 -13.51 0.45 -16.88
N GLU A 68 -14.08 0.03 -15.74
CA GLU A 68 -15.53 0.07 -15.50
C GLU A 68 -15.97 1.33 -14.75
N LYS A 69 -15.10 1.83 -13.87
CA LYS A 69 -15.36 3.00 -13.03
C LYS A 69 -14.35 4.10 -13.30
N ASN A 70 -14.81 5.34 -13.20
CA ASN A 70 -13.97 6.53 -13.33
C ASN A 70 -13.62 7.10 -11.95
N TRP A 71 -12.80 6.38 -11.17
CA TRP A 71 -12.30 6.82 -9.86
C TRP A 71 -10.78 6.97 -9.85
N PRO A 72 -10.21 7.84 -10.70
CA PRO A 72 -8.76 7.94 -10.89
C PRO A 72 -8.02 8.25 -9.58
N GLY A 73 -8.58 9.11 -8.74
CA GLY A 73 -8.03 9.41 -7.42
C GLY A 73 -8.00 8.18 -6.51
N VAL A 74 -9.09 7.41 -6.44
CA VAL A 74 -9.14 6.19 -5.62
C VAL A 74 -8.14 5.16 -6.13
N PHE A 75 -8.08 4.92 -7.44
CA PHE A 75 -7.15 3.93 -8.00
C PHE A 75 -5.70 4.32 -7.78
N ARG A 76 -5.35 5.60 -7.95
CA ARG A 76 -4.01 6.10 -7.61
C ARG A 76 -3.66 5.81 -6.15
N GLU A 77 -4.55 6.15 -5.22
CA GLU A 77 -4.31 5.91 -3.80
C GLU A 77 -4.21 4.42 -3.46
N MET A 78 -4.96 3.53 -4.14
CA MET A 78 -4.81 2.08 -3.94
C MET A 78 -3.43 1.59 -4.41
N HIS A 79 -2.93 2.08 -5.54
CA HIS A 79 -1.56 1.79 -5.96
C HIS A 79 -0.52 2.33 -4.95
N LYS A 80 -0.73 3.54 -4.41
CA LYS A 80 0.12 4.12 -3.35
C LYS A 80 0.15 3.26 -2.09
N ASN A 81 -1.01 2.81 -1.63
CA ASN A 81 -1.15 1.95 -0.44
C ASN A 81 -0.44 0.62 -0.65
N LEU A 82 -0.67 -0.04 -1.79
CA LEU A 82 0.03 -1.29 -2.14
C LEU A 82 1.55 -1.08 -2.23
N ALA A 83 2.01 -0.04 -2.92
CA ALA A 83 3.43 0.27 -3.05
C ALA A 83 4.10 0.45 -1.67
N THR A 84 3.43 1.16 -0.76
CA THR A 84 3.93 1.42 0.59
C THR A 84 3.94 0.14 1.44
N MET A 85 2.89 -0.68 1.38
CA MET A 85 2.87 -1.98 2.07
C MET A 85 4.00 -2.90 1.58
N TYR A 86 4.18 -3.01 0.26
CA TYR A 86 5.26 -3.80 -0.33
C TYR A 86 6.65 -3.28 0.05
N LEU A 87 6.84 -1.96 0.09
CA LEU A 87 8.07 -1.34 0.59
C LEU A 87 8.37 -1.73 2.05
N GLU A 88 7.37 -1.74 2.93
CA GLU A 88 7.57 -2.13 4.34
C GLU A 88 7.79 -3.63 4.53
N MET A 89 7.20 -4.47 3.68
CA MET A 89 7.48 -5.91 3.64
C MET A 89 8.83 -6.27 2.99
N GLY A 90 9.52 -5.29 2.37
CA GLY A 90 10.75 -5.54 1.64
C GLY A 90 10.55 -6.17 0.25
N ARG A 91 9.32 -6.19 -0.26
CA ARG A 91 8.94 -6.67 -1.59
C ARG A 91 9.14 -5.56 -2.62
N TYR A 92 10.40 -5.23 -2.90
CA TYR A 92 10.74 -4.04 -3.68
C TYR A 92 10.29 -4.08 -5.13
N ASP A 93 10.34 -5.24 -5.79
CA ASP A 93 9.87 -5.39 -7.16
C ASP A 93 8.37 -5.13 -7.27
N ASP A 94 7.57 -5.69 -6.36
CA ASP A 94 6.14 -5.43 -6.29
C ASP A 94 5.84 -3.95 -6.02
N ALA A 95 6.62 -3.31 -5.13
CA ALA A 95 6.49 -1.89 -4.85
C ALA A 95 6.79 -1.03 -6.09
N ARG A 96 7.84 -1.36 -6.86
CA ARG A 96 8.20 -0.68 -8.11
C ARG A 96 7.12 -0.83 -9.17
N GLU A 97 6.50 -2.00 -9.27
CA GLU A 97 5.38 -2.20 -10.19
C GLU A 97 4.19 -1.31 -9.84
N GLN A 98 3.85 -1.18 -8.55
CA GLN A 98 2.80 -0.25 -8.15
C GLN A 98 3.19 1.22 -8.40
N CYS A 99 4.46 1.59 -8.25
CA CYS A 99 4.94 2.91 -8.68
C CYS A 99 4.73 3.14 -10.18
N ASN A 100 5.02 2.16 -11.05
CA ASN A 100 4.77 2.27 -12.50
C ASN A 100 3.30 2.58 -12.76
N GLN A 101 2.39 1.83 -12.13
CA GLN A 101 0.94 2.03 -12.28
C GLN A 101 0.49 3.38 -11.76
N MET A 102 1.05 3.84 -10.63
CA MET A 102 0.72 5.11 -10.00
C MET A 102 1.20 6.32 -10.82
N SER A 103 2.36 6.23 -11.49
CA SER A 103 2.88 7.31 -12.35
C SER A 103 1.95 7.65 -13.52
N ALA A 104 1.08 6.73 -13.94
CA ALA A 104 0.10 6.97 -15.00
C ALA A 104 -1.00 7.98 -14.62
N TYR A 105 -1.12 8.35 -13.34
CA TYR A 105 -2.16 9.26 -12.83
C TYR A 105 -1.71 10.74 -12.80
N GLY A 106 -0.90 11.15 -13.79
CA GLY A 106 -0.41 12.52 -13.96
C GLY A 106 0.64 12.93 -12.93
N GLU A 107 0.87 14.23 -12.82
CA GLU A 107 1.98 14.78 -12.04
C GLU A 107 1.98 14.34 -10.57
N VAL A 108 0.80 14.31 -9.93
CA VAL A 108 0.71 13.88 -8.53
C VAL A 108 1.07 12.40 -8.38
N GLY A 109 0.63 11.55 -9.31
CA GLY A 109 1.00 10.13 -9.31
C GLY A 109 2.49 9.91 -9.57
N ARG A 110 3.11 10.74 -10.41
CA ARG A 110 4.56 10.73 -10.63
C ARG A 110 5.32 11.11 -9.36
N MET A 111 4.94 12.21 -8.70
CA MET A 111 5.57 12.66 -7.45
C MET A 111 5.45 11.60 -6.33
N ASP A 112 4.27 11.02 -6.14
CA ASP A 112 4.07 9.93 -5.18
C ASP A 112 4.93 8.70 -5.51
N SER A 113 5.07 8.37 -6.81
CA SER A 113 5.93 7.27 -7.26
C SER A 113 7.41 7.54 -6.95
N ASP A 114 7.87 8.76 -7.23
CA ASP A 114 9.27 9.14 -7.07
C ASP A 114 9.68 9.11 -5.60
N ASP A 115 8.82 9.59 -4.69
CA ASP A 115 9.02 9.49 -3.23
C ASP A 115 9.20 8.03 -2.77
N ILE A 116 8.32 7.13 -3.23
CA ILE A 116 8.41 5.71 -2.86
C ILE A 116 9.65 5.06 -3.49
N ARG A 117 9.96 5.34 -4.75
CA ARG A 117 11.16 4.82 -5.43
C ARG A 117 12.44 5.24 -4.73
N GLN A 118 12.52 6.49 -4.28
CA GLN A 118 13.67 6.96 -3.51
C GLN A 118 13.82 6.14 -2.22
N LYS A 119 12.73 5.94 -1.47
CA LYS A 119 12.75 5.10 -0.26
C LYS A 119 13.18 3.65 -0.53
N ILE A 120 12.82 3.09 -1.68
CA ILE A 120 13.29 1.76 -2.09
C ILE A 120 14.82 1.81 -2.29
N ASN A 121 15.31 2.76 -3.08
CA ASN A 121 16.74 2.89 -3.39
C ASN A 121 17.59 3.09 -2.12
N ASP A 122 17.12 3.92 -1.18
CA ASP A 122 17.81 4.17 0.09
C ASP A 122 17.91 2.89 0.93
N ARG A 123 16.84 2.09 0.99
CA ARG A 123 16.82 0.82 1.73
C ARG A 123 17.68 -0.26 1.07
N GLU A 124 17.68 -0.33 -0.26
CA GLU A 124 18.52 -1.27 -1.00
C GLU A 124 20.00 -0.94 -0.87
N SER A 125 20.36 0.35 -0.91
CA SER A 125 21.75 0.81 -0.74
C SER A 125 22.25 0.56 0.68
N GLY A 126 21.47 0.93 1.71
CA GLY A 126 21.84 0.66 3.10
C GLY A 126 21.96 -0.83 3.44
N LYS A 127 21.17 -1.70 2.78
CA LYS A 127 21.34 -3.16 2.90
C LYS A 127 22.67 -3.65 2.31
N LYS A 128 23.12 -3.08 1.19
CA LYS A 128 24.39 -3.45 0.56
C LYS A 128 25.58 -3.01 1.40
N GLU A 129 25.53 -1.84 2.02
CA GLU A 129 26.58 -1.34 2.91
C GLU A 129 26.75 -2.17 4.19
N GLN A 130 25.68 -2.76 4.72
CA GLN A 130 25.74 -3.63 5.91
C GLN A 130 26.24 -5.05 5.63
N ALA A 131 26.29 -5.46 4.36
CA ALA A 131 26.69 -6.79 3.92
C ALA A 131 28.14 -6.85 3.37
N ALA A 132 28.83 -5.72 3.31
CA ALA A 132 30.22 -5.56 2.87
C ALA A 132 31.17 -5.43 4.07
#